data_AF-A0A4J1XTJ8-F1
#
_entry.id   AF-A0A4J1XTJ8-F1
#
_cell.length_a   1.000
_cell.length_b   1.000
_cell.length_c   1.000
_cell.angle_alpha   90.00
_cell.angle_beta   90.00
_cell.angle_gamma   90.00
#
_symmetry.space_group_name_H-M   'P 1'
#
loop_
_entity.id
_entity.type
_entity.pdbx_description
1 polymer ?
#
loop_
_entity_poly.entity_id
_entity_poly.type
_entity_poly.pdbx_seq_one_letter_code
_entity_poly.pdbx_strand_id
1 'polypeptide(L)'
;MGTWKPSREERVKIGIETFKNHPIDKSFNEYYLEVRKHVETCLKPLSELPGYEASNIKYHILDVDLSKQKDFTTKVEECLFVQFTEDGHIVVIGAGHDYGMPTSNKYIGANIINKLGNKWSKNAILIFITGIRQVGSYGKGSGIGGLEHKFQSRNMIEMYIGEYILKQGIAILDKYSHKNYKLTPDEWDDETDKIFNYYNINN
;
A
#
# COMPACT_ATOMS: atom_id res chain seq x y z
N MET A 1 17.21 -22.99 1.58
CA MET A 1 16.75 -21.77 2.29
C MET A 1 15.44 -21.33 1.65
N GLY A 2 14.32 -21.40 2.36
CA GLY A 2 13.01 -21.00 1.83
C GLY A 2 12.95 -19.49 1.56
N THR A 3 12.22 -19.09 0.51
CA THR A 3 11.89 -17.68 0.29
C THR A 3 11.00 -17.18 1.43
N TRP A 4 11.25 -15.99 1.96
CA TRP A 4 10.46 -15.44 3.07
C TRP A 4 9.03 -15.05 2.64
N LYS A 5 8.86 -14.68 1.36
CA LYS A 5 7.55 -14.60 0.73
C LYS A 5 7.13 -16.00 0.27
N PRO A 6 5.88 -16.40 0.48
CA PRO A 6 5.35 -17.62 -0.11
C PRO A 6 5.42 -17.56 -1.64
N SER A 7 5.37 -18.73 -2.27
CA SER A 7 5.24 -18.86 -3.71
C SER A 7 4.00 -18.15 -4.24
N ARG A 8 3.97 -17.91 -5.55
CA ARG A 8 2.82 -17.30 -6.22
C ARG A 8 1.53 -18.08 -5.95
N GLU A 9 1.59 -19.40 -6.01
CA GLU A 9 0.43 -20.29 -5.80
C GLU A 9 -0.08 -20.22 -4.36
N GLU A 10 0.84 -20.24 -3.38
CA GLU A 10 0.50 -20.09 -1.97
C GLU A 10 -0.13 -18.73 -1.68
N ARG A 11 0.41 -17.63 -2.24
CA ARG A 11 -0.17 -16.29 -2.08
C ARG A 11 -1.60 -16.22 -2.62
N VAL A 12 -1.87 -16.85 -3.76
CA VAL A 12 -3.22 -16.90 -4.33
C VAL A 12 -4.15 -17.71 -3.43
N LYS A 13 -3.70 -18.85 -2.90
CA LYS A 13 -4.46 -19.65 -1.93
C LYS A 13 -4.79 -18.85 -0.66
N ILE A 14 -3.79 -18.17 -0.09
CA ILE A 14 -3.95 -17.30 1.07
C ILE A 14 -4.97 -16.20 0.80
N GLY A 15 -4.93 -15.55 -0.38
CA GLY A 15 -5.91 -14.52 -0.73
C GLY A 15 -7.34 -15.04 -0.84
N ILE A 16 -7.53 -16.24 -1.40
CA ILE A 16 -8.86 -16.89 -1.48
C ILE A 16 -9.37 -17.25 -0.08
N GLU A 17 -8.52 -17.79 0.79
CA GLU A 17 -8.88 -18.09 2.18
C GLU A 17 -9.19 -16.82 2.98
N THR A 18 -8.39 -15.77 2.76
CA THR A 18 -8.60 -14.46 3.39
C THR A 18 -9.97 -13.89 3.04
N PHE A 19 -10.35 -13.91 1.76
CA PHE A 19 -11.67 -13.47 1.29
C PHE A 19 -12.81 -14.24 1.99
N LYS A 20 -12.70 -15.57 2.08
CA LYS A 20 -13.73 -16.42 2.70
C LYS A 20 -13.87 -16.18 4.21
N ASN A 21 -12.76 -15.89 4.88
CA ASN A 21 -12.71 -15.74 6.34
C ASN A 21 -13.00 -14.31 6.82
N HIS A 22 -13.04 -13.33 5.93
CA HIS A 22 -13.28 -11.91 6.26
C HIS A 22 -14.40 -11.33 5.39
N PRO A 23 -15.63 -11.86 5.48
CA PRO A 23 -16.76 -11.30 4.74
C PRO A 23 -17.00 -9.85 5.16
N ILE A 24 -17.31 -8.98 4.20
CA ILE A 24 -17.70 -7.60 4.46
C ILE A 24 -19.21 -7.56 4.74
N ASP A 25 -19.58 -7.02 5.90
CA ASP A 25 -20.95 -6.90 6.40
C ASP A 25 -21.55 -5.49 6.21
N LYS A 26 -20.84 -4.61 5.51
CA LYS A 26 -21.21 -3.22 5.21
C LYS A 26 -21.13 -2.91 3.71
N SER A 27 -21.69 -1.78 3.29
CA SER A 27 -21.66 -1.40 1.89
C SER A 27 -20.23 -1.08 1.41
N PHE A 28 -20.00 -1.18 0.09
CA PHE A 28 -18.73 -0.77 -0.52
C PHE A 28 -18.31 0.63 -0.08
N ASN A 29 -19.23 1.60 -0.10
CA ASN A 29 -18.92 2.99 0.21
C ASN A 29 -18.52 3.17 1.68
N GLU A 30 -19.19 2.48 2.61
CA GLU A 30 -18.82 2.51 4.02
C GLU A 30 -17.43 1.92 4.24
N TYR A 31 -17.16 0.75 3.67
CA TYR A 31 -15.84 0.10 3.76
C TYR A 31 -14.73 0.96 3.12
N TYR A 32 -15.00 1.54 1.96
CA TYR A 32 -14.07 2.41 1.25
C TYR A 32 -13.71 3.66 2.07
N LEU A 33 -14.71 4.34 2.64
CA LEU A 33 -14.48 5.53 3.48
C LEU A 33 -13.72 5.21 4.77
N GLU A 34 -13.97 4.04 5.37
CA GLU A 34 -13.21 3.54 6.51
C GLU A 34 -11.73 3.33 6.16
N VAL A 35 -11.46 2.61 5.06
CA VAL A 35 -10.10 2.40 4.58
C VAL A 35 -9.41 3.73 4.28
N ARG A 36 -10.12 4.67 3.62
CA ARG A 36 -9.60 6.02 3.33
C ARG A 36 -9.22 6.77 4.61
N LYS A 37 -10.05 6.71 5.66
CA LYS A 37 -9.77 7.33 6.96
C LYS A 37 -8.53 6.72 7.61
N HIS A 38 -8.36 5.40 7.54
CA HIS A 38 -7.18 4.72 8.07
C HIS A 38 -5.91 5.10 7.31
N VAL A 39 -5.96 5.18 5.98
CA VAL A 39 -4.85 5.67 5.15
C VAL A 39 -4.47 7.10 5.56
N GLU A 40 -5.44 7.99 5.72
CA GLU A 40 -5.18 9.38 6.14
C GLU A 40 -4.59 9.48 7.55
N THR A 41 -5.13 8.70 8.50
CA THR A 41 -4.62 8.63 9.87
C THR A 41 -3.18 8.12 9.91
N CYS A 42 -2.91 7.07 9.13
CA CYS A 42 -1.59 6.47 8.97
C CYS A 42 -0.58 7.49 8.44
N LEU A 43 -0.91 8.24 7.40
CA LEU A 43 0.03 9.17 6.74
C LEU A 43 0.32 10.44 7.55
N LYS A 44 -0.59 10.88 8.42
CA LYS A 44 -0.50 12.16 9.12
C LYS A 44 0.83 12.40 9.86
N PRO A 45 1.36 11.46 10.67
CA PRO A 45 2.64 11.63 11.36
C PRO A 45 3.83 11.80 10.40
N LEU A 46 3.76 11.27 9.17
CA LEU A 46 4.85 11.36 8.21
C LEU A 46 5.13 12.80 7.77
N SER A 47 4.14 13.68 7.81
CA SER A 47 4.33 15.10 7.47
C SER A 47 5.10 15.91 8.51
N GLU A 48 5.34 15.33 9.69
CA GLU A 48 6.17 15.94 10.73
C GLU A 48 7.64 15.49 10.63
N LEU A 49 7.94 14.48 9.81
CA LEU A 49 9.29 14.01 9.57
C LEU A 49 10.04 14.87 8.53
N PRO A 50 11.36 15.05 8.68
CA PRO A 50 12.16 15.67 7.64
C PRO A 50 12.13 14.84 6.36
N GLY A 51 12.04 15.52 5.22
CA GLY A 51 12.14 14.88 3.92
C GLY A 51 13.58 14.64 3.47
N TYR A 52 13.72 13.94 2.36
CA TYR A 52 15.00 13.70 1.70
C TYR A 52 15.63 15.02 1.23
N GLU A 53 16.95 15.19 1.39
CA GLU A 53 17.69 16.40 1.00
C GLU A 53 17.10 17.71 1.58
N ALA A 54 16.80 17.71 2.88
CA ALA A 54 16.26 18.86 3.62
C ALA A 54 14.91 19.40 3.08
N SER A 55 14.13 18.53 2.43
CA SER A 55 12.75 18.82 2.04
C SER A 55 11.76 18.48 3.17
N ASN A 56 10.46 18.66 2.94
CA ASN A 56 9.40 18.22 3.86
C ASN A 56 8.56 17.15 3.17
N ILE A 57 8.21 16.08 3.90
CA ILE A 57 7.31 15.06 3.39
C ILE A 57 5.90 15.64 3.32
N LYS A 58 5.33 15.65 2.10
CA LYS A 58 3.94 16.07 1.87
C LYS A 58 3.22 15.00 1.09
N TYR A 59 1.96 14.78 1.44
CA TYR A 59 1.11 13.84 0.73
C TYR A 59 -0.23 14.48 0.37
N HIS A 60 -0.87 13.93 -0.65
CA HIS A 60 -2.29 14.15 -0.88
C HIS A 60 -2.96 12.86 -1.34
N ILE A 61 -4.22 12.68 -0.94
CA ILE A 61 -5.02 11.49 -1.20
C ILE A 61 -6.07 11.85 -2.24
N LEU A 62 -6.18 11.06 -3.30
CA LEU A 62 -7.19 11.20 -4.33
C LEU A 62 -8.05 9.94 -4.41
N ASP A 63 -9.35 10.14 -4.27
CA ASP A 63 -10.35 9.13 -4.58
C ASP A 63 -10.57 9.15 -6.11
N VAL A 64 -10.30 8.04 -6.79
CA VAL A 64 -10.32 7.98 -8.27
C VAL A 64 -11.25 6.91 -8.80
N ASP A 65 -11.85 7.22 -9.95
CA ASP A 65 -12.57 6.27 -10.81
C ASP A 65 -11.66 5.88 -11.99
N LEU A 66 -11.09 4.68 -11.92
CA LEU A 66 -10.15 4.12 -12.89
C LEU A 66 -10.77 3.94 -14.28
N SER A 67 -12.11 3.94 -14.42
CA SER A 67 -12.77 3.88 -15.73
C SER A 67 -12.74 5.19 -16.49
N LYS A 68 -12.49 6.31 -15.80
CA LYS A 68 -12.44 7.65 -16.40
C LYS A 68 -11.03 8.07 -16.84
N GLN A 69 -10.06 7.15 -16.77
CA GLN A 69 -8.65 7.30 -17.19
C GLN A 69 -8.11 8.73 -17.05
N LYS A 70 -7.79 9.13 -15.82
CA LYS A 70 -6.79 10.19 -15.61
C LYS A 70 -5.43 9.53 -15.59
N ASP A 71 -4.64 9.81 -16.61
CA ASP A 71 -3.24 9.41 -16.65
C ASP A 71 -2.44 10.33 -15.71
N PHE A 72 -1.93 9.76 -14.63
CA PHE A 72 -1.06 10.47 -13.69
C PHE A 72 0.42 10.09 -13.88
N THR A 73 0.77 9.34 -14.93
CA THR A 73 2.15 8.88 -15.17
C THR A 73 3.15 10.01 -15.40
N THR A 74 2.68 11.22 -15.69
CA THR A 74 3.51 12.42 -15.86
C THR A 74 3.74 13.20 -14.56
N LYS A 75 3.11 12.78 -13.45
CA LYS A 75 3.34 13.42 -12.15
C LYS A 75 4.74 13.08 -11.65
N VAL A 76 5.41 14.11 -11.11
CA VAL A 76 6.76 14.01 -10.52
C VAL A 76 6.73 13.42 -9.11
N GLU A 77 5.53 13.26 -8.55
CA GLU A 77 5.27 12.75 -7.21
C GLU A 77 5.37 11.22 -7.21
N GLU A 78 5.81 10.64 -6.10
CA GLU A 78 5.73 9.19 -5.94
C GLU A 78 4.28 8.78 -5.70
N CYS A 79 3.85 7.73 -6.40
CA CYS A 79 2.49 7.22 -6.32
C CYS A 79 2.45 5.94 -5.49
N LEU A 80 1.48 5.85 -4.58
CA LEU A 80 1.02 4.62 -3.95
C LEU A 80 -0.48 4.48 -4.18
N PHE A 81 -0.99 3.26 -4.06
CA PHE A 81 -2.39 2.99 -4.34
C PHE A 81 -2.98 1.89 -3.48
N VAL A 82 -4.29 1.99 -3.24
CA VAL A 82 -5.13 0.95 -2.65
C VAL A 82 -6.24 0.61 -3.65
N GLN A 83 -6.35 -0.66 -4.02
CA GLN A 83 -7.35 -1.12 -4.99
C GLN A 83 -8.25 -2.19 -4.40
N PHE A 84 -9.50 -2.20 -4.86
CA PHE A 84 -10.57 -2.97 -4.26
C PHE A 84 -11.20 -3.95 -5.25
N THR A 85 -11.85 -4.97 -4.74
CA THR A 85 -12.88 -5.72 -5.47
C THR A 85 -14.19 -4.92 -5.52
N GLU A 86 -15.10 -5.28 -6.41
CA GLU A 86 -16.41 -4.63 -6.56
C GLU A 86 -17.26 -4.71 -5.27
N ASP A 87 -17.05 -5.74 -4.46
CA ASP A 87 -17.70 -5.92 -3.14
C ASP A 87 -16.96 -5.24 -1.97
N GLY A 88 -15.81 -4.59 -2.21
CA GLY A 88 -15.16 -3.72 -1.24
C GLY A 88 -13.91 -4.27 -0.56
N HIS A 89 -13.51 -5.52 -0.79
CA HIS A 89 -12.27 -6.05 -0.22
C HIS A 89 -11.05 -5.36 -0.82
N ILE A 90 -10.05 -5.05 0.01
CA ILE A 90 -8.76 -4.57 -0.51
C ILE A 90 -8.07 -5.74 -1.20
N VAL A 91 -7.76 -5.58 -2.47
CA VAL A 91 -7.01 -6.58 -3.24
C VAL A 91 -5.51 -6.37 -3.02
N VAL A 92 -5.06 -5.12 -3.15
CA VAL A 92 -3.63 -4.79 -3.21
C VAL A 92 -3.40 -3.38 -2.67
N ILE A 93 -2.30 -3.26 -1.91
CA ILE A 93 -1.65 -1.99 -1.60
C ILE A 93 -0.30 -2.04 -2.30
N GLY A 94 -0.08 -1.08 -3.19
CA GLY A 94 1.07 -1.09 -4.09
C GLY A 94 1.68 0.29 -4.27
N ALA A 95 2.83 0.34 -4.92
CA ALA A 95 3.51 1.58 -5.26
C ALA A 95 3.96 1.62 -6.72
N GLY A 96 3.85 2.80 -7.32
CA GLY A 96 4.09 3.03 -8.74
C GLY A 96 2.87 3.56 -9.47
N HIS A 97 3.06 3.87 -10.75
CA HIS A 97 2.00 4.34 -11.65
C HIS A 97 1.35 3.19 -12.43
N ASP A 98 1.58 1.94 -12.03
CA ASP A 98 1.05 0.71 -12.63
C ASP A 98 -0.26 0.23 -11.98
N TYR A 99 -0.97 1.12 -11.29
CA TYR A 99 -2.32 0.88 -10.80
C TYR A 99 -3.29 0.63 -11.98
N GLY A 100 -4.30 -0.21 -11.77
CA GLY A 100 -5.29 -0.51 -12.80
C GLY A 100 -6.10 -1.77 -12.54
N MET A 101 -6.91 -2.20 -13.51
CA MET A 101 -7.75 -3.39 -13.39
C MET A 101 -7.20 -4.53 -14.27
N PRO A 102 -6.03 -5.11 -13.96
CA PRO A 102 -5.44 -6.13 -14.80
C PRO A 102 -6.30 -7.40 -14.82
N THR A 103 -6.46 -7.99 -16.02
CA THR A 103 -7.22 -9.23 -16.22
C THR A 103 -6.31 -10.47 -16.28
N SER A 104 -5.02 -10.29 -16.54
CA SER A 104 -4.07 -11.38 -16.71
C SER A 104 -3.72 -12.06 -15.37
N ASN A 105 -3.80 -13.39 -15.34
CA ASN A 105 -3.33 -14.25 -14.25
C ASN A 105 -1.82 -14.21 -14.02
N LYS A 106 -1.06 -13.30 -14.65
CA LYS A 106 0.33 -13.01 -14.26
C LYS A 106 0.42 -12.13 -13.01
N TYR A 107 -0.60 -11.33 -12.73
CA TYR A 107 -0.70 -10.53 -11.50
C TYR A 107 -1.37 -11.36 -10.41
N ILE A 108 -0.91 -11.24 -9.16
CA ILE A 108 -1.44 -12.06 -8.05
C ILE A 108 -2.87 -11.65 -7.72
N GLY A 109 -3.12 -10.35 -7.53
CA GLY A 109 -4.47 -9.81 -7.30
C GLY A 109 -5.47 -10.23 -8.39
N ALA A 110 -5.12 -10.10 -9.67
CA ALA A 110 -5.98 -10.54 -10.77
C ALA A 110 -6.30 -12.04 -10.73
N ASN A 111 -5.31 -12.88 -10.41
CA ASN A 111 -5.50 -14.33 -10.30
C ASN A 111 -6.40 -14.70 -9.11
N ILE A 112 -6.26 -14.01 -7.97
CA ILE A 112 -7.17 -14.18 -6.82
C ILE A 112 -8.60 -13.83 -7.23
N ILE A 113 -8.81 -12.64 -7.81
CA ILE A 113 -10.13 -12.16 -8.26
C ILE A 113 -10.77 -13.14 -9.25
N ASN A 114 -10.01 -13.57 -10.27
CA ASN A 114 -10.48 -14.50 -11.29
C ASN A 114 -10.89 -15.85 -10.69
N LYS A 115 -10.13 -16.38 -9.72
CA LYS A 115 -10.48 -17.63 -9.02
C LYS A 115 -11.69 -17.50 -8.10
N LEU A 116 -11.94 -16.31 -7.56
CA LEU A 116 -13.13 -16.01 -6.76
C LEU A 116 -14.37 -15.73 -7.63
N GLY A 117 -14.22 -15.56 -8.94
CA GLY A 117 -15.31 -15.10 -9.81
C GLY A 117 -15.76 -13.67 -9.51
N ASN A 118 -14.90 -12.87 -8.88
CA ASN A 118 -15.18 -11.49 -8.50
C ASN A 118 -14.68 -10.52 -9.59
N LYS A 119 -14.81 -9.21 -9.37
CA LYS A 119 -14.32 -8.16 -10.27
C LYS A 119 -13.55 -7.10 -9.51
N TRP A 120 -12.68 -6.39 -10.21
CA TRP A 120 -12.09 -5.17 -9.71
C TRP A 120 -13.15 -4.08 -9.55
N SER A 121 -13.06 -3.30 -8.47
CA SER A 121 -13.75 -2.02 -8.39
C SER A 121 -13.09 -1.02 -9.34
N LYS A 122 -13.91 -0.12 -9.88
CA LYS A 122 -13.43 1.06 -10.59
C LYS A 122 -12.86 2.10 -9.62
N ASN A 123 -13.27 2.06 -8.35
CA ASN A 123 -12.83 3.00 -7.35
C ASN A 123 -11.48 2.54 -6.75
N ALA A 124 -10.54 3.46 -6.63
CA ALA A 124 -9.27 3.27 -5.98
C ALA A 124 -8.90 4.51 -5.15
N ILE A 125 -7.97 4.33 -4.22
CA ILE A 125 -7.36 5.45 -3.48
C ILE A 125 -5.95 5.59 -4.04
N LEU A 126 -5.61 6.76 -4.58
CA LEU A 126 -4.24 7.11 -4.95
C LEU A 126 -3.65 8.04 -3.91
N ILE A 127 -2.38 7.84 -3.59
CA ILE A 127 -1.62 8.60 -2.60
C ILE A 127 -0.39 9.12 -3.33
N PHE A 128 -0.30 10.44 -3.46
CA PHE A 128 0.86 11.08 -4.06
C PHE A 128 1.72 11.70 -2.97
N ILE A 129 3.02 11.42 -3.00
CA ILE A 129 3.97 11.82 -1.97
C ILE A 129 5.14 12.58 -2.60
N THR A 130 5.53 13.68 -1.96
CA THR A 130 6.73 14.47 -2.27
C THR A 130 7.60 14.58 -1.03
N GLY A 131 8.85 15.03 -1.22
CA GLY A 131 9.82 15.15 -0.13
C GLY A 131 10.43 13.82 0.32
N ILE A 132 10.25 12.76 -0.47
CA ILE A 132 10.95 11.48 -0.32
C ILE A 132 11.93 11.29 -1.47
N ARG A 133 12.84 10.33 -1.36
CA ARG A 133 13.77 10.03 -2.44
C ARG A 133 13.01 9.54 -3.67
N GLN A 134 13.18 10.26 -4.78
CA GLN A 134 12.59 9.89 -6.06
C GLN A 134 13.08 8.53 -6.55
N VAL A 135 12.16 7.79 -7.16
CA VAL A 135 12.43 6.50 -7.78
C VAL A 135 12.80 6.74 -9.23
N GLY A 136 14.09 6.61 -9.52
CA GLY A 136 14.61 6.64 -10.87
C GLY A 136 14.27 5.39 -11.67
N SER A 137 14.79 5.34 -12.90
CA SER A 137 14.58 4.23 -13.83
C SER A 137 14.90 2.87 -13.20
N TYR A 138 14.09 1.86 -13.56
CA TYR A 138 14.22 0.49 -13.06
C TYR A 138 14.08 0.34 -11.54
N GLY A 139 13.42 1.29 -10.88
CA GLY A 139 13.16 1.22 -9.43
C GLY A 139 14.34 1.66 -8.56
N LYS A 140 15.40 2.25 -9.14
CA LYS A 140 16.54 2.77 -8.36
C LYS A 140 16.08 3.88 -7.43
N GLY A 141 16.51 3.84 -6.17
CA GLY A 141 16.10 4.83 -5.15
C GLY A 141 14.84 4.46 -4.37
N SER A 142 14.10 3.43 -4.78
CA SER A 142 12.89 2.97 -4.08
C SER A 142 13.16 2.42 -2.67
N GLY A 143 14.35 1.87 -2.41
CA GLY A 143 14.70 1.24 -1.14
C GLY A 143 15.18 2.19 -0.04
N ILE A 144 15.66 1.65 1.09
CA ILE A 144 16.05 2.43 2.29
C ILE A 144 17.54 2.80 2.39
N GLY A 145 18.40 2.27 1.52
CA GLY A 145 19.85 2.46 1.64
C GLY A 145 20.24 3.93 1.47
N GLY A 146 21.08 4.45 2.37
CA GLY A 146 21.61 5.83 2.31
C GLY A 146 20.59 6.93 2.67
N LEU A 147 19.53 6.59 3.39
CA LEU A 147 18.54 7.55 3.89
C LEU A 147 18.79 7.90 5.36
N GLU A 148 18.38 9.09 5.78
CA GLU A 148 18.48 9.52 7.18
C GLU A 148 17.50 8.75 8.07
N HIS A 149 16.30 8.48 7.54
CA HIS A 149 15.35 7.55 8.13
C HIS A 149 14.54 6.85 7.04
N LYS A 150 13.95 5.70 7.39
CA LYS A 150 13.36 4.79 6.41
C LYS A 150 12.13 5.37 5.70
N PHE A 151 11.38 6.28 6.32
CA PHE A 151 10.23 6.95 5.67
C PHE A 151 10.59 7.91 4.53
N GLN A 152 11.87 8.17 4.28
CA GLN A 152 12.31 8.84 3.04
C GLN A 152 12.27 7.90 1.82
N SER A 153 11.84 6.64 1.97
CA SER A 153 11.71 5.63 0.93
C SER A 153 10.24 5.34 0.63
N ARG A 154 9.90 5.30 -0.68
CA ARG A 154 8.57 4.86 -1.14
C ARG A 154 8.21 3.46 -0.67
N ASN A 155 9.14 2.50 -0.78
CA ASN A 155 8.88 1.10 -0.40
C ASN A 155 8.60 0.96 1.10
N MET A 156 9.21 1.82 1.93
CA MET A 156 8.92 1.86 3.36
C MET A 156 7.53 2.41 3.63
N ILE A 157 7.12 3.48 2.93
CA ILE A 157 5.78 4.05 3.09
C ILE A 157 4.70 3.07 2.60
N GLU A 158 4.93 2.38 1.48
CA GLU A 158 4.05 1.31 0.99
C GLU A 158 3.85 0.23 2.06
N MET A 159 4.96 -0.23 2.64
CA MET A 159 4.93 -1.22 3.72
C MET A 159 4.21 -0.68 4.95
N TYR A 160 4.44 0.57 5.34
CA TYR A 160 3.80 1.21 6.50
C TYR A 160 2.29 1.29 6.36
N ILE A 161 1.79 1.72 5.20
CA ILE A 161 0.34 1.75 4.94
C ILE A 161 -0.23 0.33 5.04
N GLY A 162 0.38 -0.67 4.40
CA GLY A 162 -0.18 -2.01 4.39
C GLY A 162 -0.14 -2.73 5.74
N GLU A 163 0.94 -2.56 6.51
CA GLU A 163 0.99 -3.10 7.87
C GLU A 163 0.01 -2.41 8.81
N TYR A 164 -0.12 -1.09 8.71
CA TYR A 164 -1.10 -0.35 9.48
C TYR A 164 -2.52 -0.85 9.19
N ILE A 165 -2.89 -1.01 7.92
CA ILE A 165 -4.21 -1.52 7.51
C ILE A 165 -4.48 -2.91 8.08
N LEU A 166 -3.51 -3.82 8.01
CA LEU A 166 -3.63 -5.16 8.61
C LEU A 166 -3.82 -5.08 10.15
N LYS A 167 -3.14 -4.15 10.83
CA LYS A 167 -3.28 -3.93 12.28
C LYS A 167 -4.67 -3.42 12.68
N GLN A 168 -5.38 -2.74 11.78
CA GLN A 168 -6.79 -2.35 11.99
C GLN A 168 -7.79 -3.50 11.74
N GLY A 169 -7.30 -4.72 11.45
CA GLY A 169 -8.16 -5.87 11.15
C GLY A 169 -8.74 -5.87 9.74
N ILE A 170 -8.28 -4.96 8.87
CA ILE A 170 -8.74 -4.85 7.49
C ILE A 170 -7.90 -5.78 6.61
N ALA A 171 -8.56 -6.75 5.99
CA ALA A 171 -7.91 -7.76 5.18
C ALA A 171 -7.42 -7.22 3.82
N ILE A 172 -6.25 -7.69 3.38
CA ILE A 172 -5.68 -7.46 2.05
C ILE A 172 -5.54 -8.82 1.36
N LEU A 173 -6.21 -9.02 0.22
CA LEU A 173 -6.22 -10.32 -0.47
C LEU A 173 -4.82 -10.72 -0.95
N ASP A 174 -4.10 -9.82 -1.61
CA ASP A 174 -2.67 -9.99 -1.87
C ASP A 174 -1.84 -9.44 -0.69
N LYS A 175 -1.96 -10.10 0.46
CA LYS A 175 -1.33 -9.72 1.75
C LYS A 175 0.17 -9.40 1.68
N TYR A 176 0.89 -9.91 0.68
CA TYR A 176 2.33 -9.73 0.55
C TYR A 176 2.74 -8.73 -0.54
N SER A 177 1.77 -8.00 -1.10
CA SER A 177 1.99 -6.95 -2.10
C SER A 177 2.90 -5.84 -1.56
N HIS A 178 2.53 -5.22 -0.45
CA HIS A 178 3.26 -4.12 0.20
C HIS A 178 4.51 -4.53 1.00
N LYS A 179 4.72 -5.84 1.18
CA LYS A 179 5.78 -6.42 2.01
C LYS A 179 7.16 -6.29 1.34
N ASN A 180 7.76 -5.10 1.34
CA ASN A 180 9.06 -4.87 0.67
C ASN A 180 10.27 -5.39 1.45
N TYR A 181 10.17 -5.49 2.78
CA TYR A 181 11.24 -5.93 3.66
C TYR A 181 10.83 -7.13 4.50
N LYS A 182 11.79 -8.01 4.79
CA LYS A 182 11.58 -9.16 5.68
C LYS A 182 11.62 -8.70 7.13
N LEU A 183 10.51 -8.12 7.60
CA LEU A 183 10.27 -7.77 8.99
C LEU A 183 8.99 -8.47 9.46
N THR A 184 9.05 -9.02 10.67
CA THR A 184 7.88 -9.42 11.45
C THR A 184 7.08 -8.16 11.84
N PRO A 185 5.79 -8.31 12.21
CA PRO A 185 4.99 -7.18 12.71
C PRO A 185 5.64 -6.46 13.90
N ASP A 186 6.24 -7.20 14.84
CA ASP A 186 6.88 -6.61 16.03
C ASP A 186 8.15 -5.84 15.67
N GLU A 187 9.02 -6.41 14.82
CA GLU A 187 10.21 -5.70 14.33
C GLU A 187 9.85 -4.42 13.55
N TRP A 188 8.67 -4.45 12.93
CA TRP A 188 8.13 -3.31 12.20
C TRP A 188 7.61 -2.20 13.13
N ASP A 189 6.79 -2.55 14.13
CA ASP A 189 6.32 -1.60 15.13
C ASP A 189 7.51 -0.96 15.87
N ASP A 190 8.48 -1.77 16.29
CA ASP A 190 9.72 -1.31 16.91
C ASP A 190 10.49 -0.30 16.05
N GLU A 191 10.57 -0.54 14.75
CA GLU A 191 11.28 0.34 13.82
C GLU A 191 10.55 1.67 13.63
N THR A 192 9.22 1.62 13.50
CA THR A 192 8.36 2.80 13.36
C THR A 192 8.45 3.67 14.59
N ASP A 193 8.30 3.06 15.76
CA ASP A 193 8.32 3.75 17.05
C ASP A 193 9.68 4.37 17.32
N LYS A 194 10.78 3.69 16.97
CA LYS A 194 12.14 4.29 17.07
C LYS A 194 12.26 5.57 16.24
N ILE A 195 11.74 5.58 15.01
CA ILE A 195 11.82 6.76 14.15
C ILE A 195 10.95 7.88 14.74
N PHE A 196 9.69 7.63 15.07
CA PHE A 196 8.79 8.66 15.58
C PHE A 196 9.25 9.21 16.94
N ASN A 197 9.72 8.35 17.85
CA ASN A 197 10.27 8.78 19.14
C ASN A 197 11.52 9.66 18.96
N TYR A 198 12.40 9.33 18.02
CA TYR A 198 13.59 10.16 17.74
C TYR A 198 13.21 11.59 17.31
N TYR A 199 12.11 11.74 16.57
CA TYR A 199 11.60 13.04 16.11
C TYR A 199 10.54 13.66 17.04
N ASN A 200 10.26 13.06 18.21
CA ASN A 200 9.22 13.50 19.15
C ASN A 200 7.81 13.58 18.54
N ILE A 201 7.49 12.67 17.62
CA ILE A 201 6.18 12.58 16.98
C ILE A 201 5.32 11.62 17.78
N ASN A 202 4.14 12.09 18.22
CA ASN A 202 3.17 11.24 18.90
C ASN A 202 2.38 10.45 17.86
N ASN A 203 2.39 9.13 17.99
CA ASN A 203 1.66 8.20 17.14
C ASN A 203 0.36 7.75 17.79
#